data_AF-A0A7C4YSR0-F1
#
_entry.id   AF-A0A7C4YSR0-F1
#
_cell.length_a   1.000
_cell.length_b   1.000
_cell.length_c   1.000
_cell.angle_alpha   90.00
_cell.angle_beta   90.00
_cell.angle_gamma   90.00
#
_symmetry.space_group_name_H-M   'P 1'
#
loop_
_entity.id
_entity.type
_entity.pdbx_description
1 polymer ?
#
loop_
_entity_poly.entity_id
_entity_poly.type
_entity_poly.pdbx_seq_one_letter_code
_entity_poly.pdbx_strand_id
1 'polypeptide(L)'
;MDFNEPPSPPEPEQEFVSARARRRRALRRAYFPADEAGRAALFDHLARRAFPSYELFVFALVAGVILGAGYFVNSQALLIFGVLVAPVLTPWVGLSLAAIAGSTRFFMQTFAALLLSSFLIFLSGLLAGFASRVFGPLNFNEAFIHSRLWWPDFVTLTIGAVVLTISFVRSEERPYLPSALVAYEFFLPLCAAGFGLGSGVSEIWPQGLLVFLAHVAWGTFFAILSLFFLRFYPVNFNGITLTSISLILVITAITILT
;
A
#
# COMPACT_ATOMS: atom_id res chain seq x y z
N MET A 1 54.26 63.06 -17.47
CA MET A 1 52.82 62.91 -17.72
C MET A 1 52.68 62.08 -18.97
N ASP A 2 52.37 60.79 -18.82
CA ASP A 2 51.58 60.05 -19.79
C ASP A 2 51.07 58.79 -19.09
N PHE A 3 49.81 58.80 -18.67
CA PHE A 3 49.11 57.65 -18.08
C PHE A 3 47.94 57.35 -19.00
N ASN A 4 48.13 56.40 -19.91
CA ASN A 4 47.05 55.87 -20.74
C ASN A 4 47.11 54.34 -20.68
N GLU A 5 46.71 53.78 -19.54
CA GLU A 5 46.39 52.36 -19.43
C GLU A 5 44.92 52.16 -19.79
N PRO A 6 44.59 51.27 -20.74
CA PRO A 6 43.21 50.99 -21.10
C PRO A 6 42.47 50.32 -19.93
N PRO A 7 41.18 50.63 -19.71
CA PRO A 7 40.42 50.05 -18.61
C PRO A 7 40.33 48.53 -18.74
N SER A 8 40.53 47.85 -17.61
CA SER A 8 40.39 46.40 -17.50
C SER A 8 38.99 45.94 -17.95
N PRO A 9 38.86 44.76 -18.60
CA PRO A 9 37.57 44.25 -19.01
C PRO A 9 36.67 44.05 -17.77
N PRO A 10 35.37 44.36 -17.85
CA PRO A 10 34.45 44.08 -16.76
C PRO A 10 34.45 42.57 -16.47
N GLU A 11 34.66 42.21 -15.20
CA GLU A 11 34.53 40.82 -14.75
C GLU A 11 33.16 40.28 -15.15
N PRO A 12 33.06 39.03 -15.64
CA PRO A 12 31.79 38.46 -16.02
C PRO A 12 30.86 38.49 -14.81
N GLU A 13 29.74 39.23 -14.94
CA GLU A 13 28.69 39.29 -13.94
C GLU A 13 28.33 37.87 -13.52
N GLN A 14 28.68 37.50 -12.28
CA GLN A 14 28.24 36.26 -11.69
C GLN A 14 26.73 36.33 -11.60
N GLU A 15 26.04 35.71 -12.57
CA GLU A 15 24.59 35.63 -12.63
C GLU A 15 24.09 35.07 -11.28
N PHE A 16 23.61 35.96 -10.41
CA PHE A 16 23.03 35.62 -9.12
C PHE A 16 21.71 34.90 -9.40
N VAL A 17 21.80 33.63 -9.80
CA VAL A 17 20.65 32.74 -9.85
C VAL A 17 20.12 32.68 -8.43
N SER A 18 19.04 33.42 -8.18
CA SER A 18 18.46 33.55 -6.84
C SER A 18 18.37 32.17 -6.18
N ALA A 19 18.75 32.07 -4.91
CA ALA A 19 18.69 30.81 -4.17
C ALA A 19 17.30 30.15 -4.30
N ARG A 20 16.24 30.95 -4.50
CA ARG A 20 14.87 30.54 -4.81
C ARG A 20 14.71 29.91 -6.20
N ALA A 21 15.31 30.47 -7.25
CA ALA A 21 15.34 29.89 -8.59
C ALA A 21 16.21 28.63 -8.65
N ARG A 22 17.33 28.60 -7.92
CA ARG A 22 18.19 27.41 -7.78
C ARG A 22 17.50 26.30 -6.98
N ARG A 23 16.78 26.65 -5.91
CA ARG A 23 15.93 25.73 -5.13
C ARG A 23 14.73 25.25 -5.96
N ARG A 24 14.08 26.11 -6.76
CA ARG A 24 13.04 25.70 -7.72
C ARG A 24 13.60 24.80 -8.83
N ARG A 25 14.79 25.08 -9.34
CA ARG A 25 15.48 24.25 -10.35
C ARG A 25 15.98 22.94 -9.76
N ALA A 26 16.40 22.90 -8.49
CA ALA A 26 16.75 21.66 -7.78
C ALA A 26 15.51 20.82 -7.43
N LEU A 27 14.40 21.46 -7.07
CA LEU A 27 13.10 20.78 -6.90
C LEU A 27 12.52 20.30 -8.24
N ARG A 28 12.84 20.96 -9.37
CA ARG A 28 12.39 20.59 -10.72
C ARG A 28 13.34 19.63 -11.45
N ARG A 29 14.64 19.62 -11.13
CA ARG A 29 15.62 18.66 -11.64
C ARG A 29 15.51 17.38 -10.81
N ALA A 30 14.54 16.57 -11.23
CA ALA A 30 14.48 15.13 -10.98
C ALA A 30 14.49 14.71 -9.50
N TYR A 31 13.29 14.61 -8.92
CA TYR A 31 13.02 13.80 -7.72
C TYR A 31 13.42 12.31 -7.90
N PHE A 32 13.75 11.91 -9.14
CA PHE A 32 14.29 10.62 -9.51
C PHE A 32 15.76 10.78 -9.92
N PRO A 33 16.71 10.45 -9.04
CA PRO A 33 18.13 10.48 -9.36
C PRO A 33 18.40 9.63 -10.61
N ALA A 34 19.10 10.19 -11.58
CA ALA A 34 19.50 9.46 -12.79
C ALA A 34 20.72 8.55 -12.51
N ASP A 35 21.49 8.88 -11.49
CA ASP A 35 22.67 8.18 -11.02
C ASP A 35 22.33 7.02 -10.06
N GLU A 36 23.16 5.99 -10.06
CA GLU A 36 23.00 4.82 -9.17
C GLU A 36 23.10 5.19 -7.69
N ALA A 37 24.04 6.07 -7.33
CA ALA A 37 24.25 6.50 -5.95
C ALA A 37 23.02 7.25 -5.40
N GLY A 38 22.46 8.18 -6.16
CA GLY A 38 21.24 8.87 -5.79
C GLY A 38 20.04 7.92 -5.65
N ARG A 39 19.87 6.93 -6.54
CA ARG A 39 18.80 5.92 -6.42
C ARG A 39 18.93 5.08 -5.15
N ALA A 40 20.15 4.67 -4.80
CA ALA A 40 20.42 3.95 -3.56
C ALA A 40 20.08 4.80 -2.31
N ALA A 41 20.42 6.10 -2.32
CA ALA A 41 20.08 7.02 -1.24
C ALA A 41 18.55 7.24 -1.11
N LEU A 42 17.84 7.37 -2.23
CA LEU A 42 16.38 7.46 -2.23
C LEU A 42 15.75 6.17 -1.70
N PHE A 43 16.24 5.00 -2.12
CA PHE A 43 15.78 3.72 -1.59
C PHE A 43 15.98 3.62 -0.07
N ASP A 44 17.15 3.97 0.45
CA ASP A 44 17.44 3.91 1.89
C ASP A 44 16.53 4.85 2.70
N HIS A 45 16.22 6.04 2.16
CA HIS A 45 15.24 6.95 2.75
C HIS A 45 13.81 6.35 2.77
N LEU A 46 13.36 5.80 1.64
CA LEU A 46 12.04 5.19 1.52
C LEU A 46 11.89 3.93 2.39
N ALA A 47 12.94 3.11 2.46
CA ALA A 47 12.98 1.91 3.29
C ALA A 47 12.81 2.26 4.76
N ARG A 48 13.57 3.25 5.27
CA ARG A 48 13.43 3.77 6.65
C ARG A 48 12.01 4.25 6.95
N ARG A 49 11.34 4.89 6.00
CA ARG A 49 9.98 5.40 6.17
C ARG A 49 8.91 4.30 6.12
N ALA A 50 9.15 3.24 5.36
CA ALA A 50 8.26 2.09 5.26
C ALA A 50 8.41 1.10 6.43
N PHE A 51 9.38 1.32 7.33
CA PHE A 51 9.52 0.47 8.50
C PHE A 51 8.23 0.48 9.34
N PRO A 52 7.71 -0.69 9.70
CA PRO A 52 6.49 -0.81 10.49
C PRO A 52 6.70 -0.22 11.88
N SER A 53 5.79 0.67 12.30
CA SER A 53 5.73 1.21 13.66
C SER A 53 4.69 0.45 14.49
N TYR A 54 4.74 0.61 15.81
CA TYR A 54 3.74 0.03 16.71
C TYR A 54 2.31 0.54 16.39
N GLU A 55 2.18 1.77 15.90
CA GLU A 55 0.91 2.40 15.51
C GLU A 55 0.17 1.56 14.47
N LEU A 56 0.90 0.95 13.51
CA LEU A 56 0.34 0.06 12.50
C LEU A 56 -0.55 -1.01 13.13
N PHE A 57 -0.04 -1.70 14.15
CA PHE A 57 -0.73 -2.82 14.78
C PHE A 57 -1.91 -2.36 15.65
N VAL A 58 -1.76 -1.24 16.35
CA VAL A 58 -2.84 -0.65 17.16
C VAL A 58 -3.99 -0.23 16.27
N PHE A 59 -3.73 0.52 15.20
CA PHE A 59 -4.76 0.93 14.25
C PHE A 59 -5.34 -0.26 13.48
N ALA A 60 -4.55 -1.29 13.13
CA ALA A 60 -5.06 -2.51 12.51
C ALA A 60 -6.05 -3.25 13.42
N LEU A 61 -5.74 -3.36 14.72
CA LEU A 61 -6.63 -3.96 15.71
C LEU A 61 -7.92 -3.14 15.87
N VAL A 62 -7.82 -1.83 16.05
CA VAL A 62 -8.99 -0.95 16.21
C VAL A 62 -9.86 -0.97 14.96
N ALA A 63 -9.26 -0.85 13.77
CA ALA A 63 -9.98 -0.97 12.50
C ALA A 63 -10.65 -2.34 12.37
N GLY A 64 -9.94 -3.43 12.67
CA GLY A 64 -10.49 -4.78 12.66
C GLY A 64 -11.72 -4.95 13.57
N VAL A 65 -11.69 -4.38 14.78
CA VAL A 65 -12.83 -4.41 15.71
C VAL A 65 -14.03 -3.63 15.14
N ILE A 66 -13.79 -2.45 14.57
CA ILE A 66 -14.85 -1.64 13.94
C ILE A 66 -15.44 -2.35 12.73
N LEU A 67 -14.61 -2.95 11.87
CA LEU A 67 -15.04 -3.73 10.71
C LEU A 67 -15.85 -4.96 11.14
N GLY A 68 -15.36 -5.72 12.12
CA GLY A 68 -16.06 -6.87 12.69
C GLY A 68 -17.42 -6.48 13.26
N ALA A 69 -17.49 -5.36 13.99
CA ALA A 69 -18.76 -4.79 14.45
C ALA A 69 -19.67 -4.40 13.28
N GLY A 70 -19.12 -3.80 12.22
CA GLY A 70 -19.84 -3.46 11.00
C GLY A 70 -20.50 -4.67 10.34
N TYR A 71 -19.79 -5.80 10.25
CA TYR A 71 -20.39 -7.06 9.78
C TYR A 71 -21.43 -7.63 10.75
N PHE A 72 -21.15 -7.58 12.05
CA PHE A 72 -22.06 -8.07 13.07
C PHE A 72 -23.43 -7.36 13.02
N VAL A 73 -23.43 -6.03 12.84
CA VAL A 73 -24.66 -5.24 12.71
C VAL A 73 -25.13 -5.04 11.26
N ASN A 74 -24.42 -5.59 10.29
CA ASN A 74 -24.69 -5.45 8.85
C ASN A 74 -24.80 -3.98 8.39
N SER A 75 -23.78 -3.17 8.70
CA SER A 75 -23.75 -1.72 8.44
C SER A 75 -22.55 -1.28 7.61
N GLN A 76 -22.81 -0.88 6.35
CA GLN A 76 -21.82 -0.33 5.44
C GLN A 76 -21.13 0.94 6.00
N ALA A 77 -21.85 1.77 6.77
CA ALA A 77 -21.27 2.98 7.36
C ALA A 77 -20.15 2.66 8.37
N LEU A 78 -20.34 1.62 9.19
CA LEU A 78 -19.30 1.15 10.11
C LEU A 78 -18.12 0.51 9.39
N LEU A 79 -18.38 -0.20 8.28
CA LEU A 79 -17.31 -0.75 7.45
C LEU A 79 -16.43 0.38 6.87
N ILE A 80 -17.04 1.41 6.28
CA ILE A 80 -16.31 2.57 5.78
C ILE A 80 -15.54 3.26 6.92
N PHE A 81 -16.15 3.43 8.10
CA PHE A 81 -15.46 4.01 9.25
C PHE A 81 -14.23 3.19 9.67
N GLY A 82 -14.35 1.86 9.72
CA GLY A 82 -13.23 0.97 10.03
C GLY A 82 -12.09 1.09 9.01
N VAL A 83 -12.41 1.20 7.73
CA VAL A 83 -11.43 1.47 6.66
C VAL A 83 -10.72 2.83 6.85
N LEU A 84 -11.44 3.87 7.26
CA LEU A 84 -10.85 5.20 7.49
C LEU A 84 -9.95 5.24 8.74
N VAL A 85 -10.21 4.37 9.72
CA VAL A 85 -9.37 4.21 10.93
C VAL A 85 -8.14 3.34 10.65
N ALA A 86 -8.15 2.60 9.54
CA ALA A 86 -7.09 1.68 9.18
C ALA A 86 -5.71 2.38 9.07
N PRO A 87 -4.62 1.69 9.46
CA PRO A 87 -3.29 2.26 9.37
C PRO A 87 -2.90 2.54 7.93
N VAL A 88 -2.03 3.53 7.73
CA VAL A 88 -1.43 3.75 6.41
C VAL A 88 -0.60 2.54 6.02
N LEU A 89 -0.86 1.98 4.85
CA LEU A 89 -0.24 0.76 4.33
C LEU A 89 1.19 0.99 3.80
N THR A 90 2.00 1.76 4.54
CA THR A 90 3.41 1.97 4.20
C THR A 90 4.23 0.68 4.18
N PRO A 91 4.01 -0.34 5.03
CA PRO A 91 4.76 -1.59 4.93
C PRO A 91 4.44 -2.36 3.65
N TRP A 92 3.25 -2.18 3.07
CA TRP A 92 2.88 -2.81 1.79
C TRP A 92 3.63 -2.19 0.60
N VAL A 93 3.77 -0.87 0.58
CA VAL A 93 4.66 -0.20 -0.39
C VAL A 93 6.13 -0.59 -0.13
N GLY A 94 6.52 -0.71 1.14
CA GLY A 94 7.83 -1.21 1.57
C GLY A 94 8.14 -2.61 1.07
N LEU A 95 7.18 -3.54 1.15
CA LEU A 95 7.29 -4.90 0.63
C LEU A 95 7.57 -4.88 -0.88
N SER A 96 6.83 -4.05 -1.62
CA SER A 96 7.00 -3.89 -3.07
C SER A 96 8.39 -3.31 -3.42
N LEU A 97 8.83 -2.30 -2.67
CA LEU A 97 10.18 -1.73 -2.79
C LEU A 97 11.26 -2.77 -2.48
N ALA A 98 11.08 -3.57 -1.41
CA ALA A 98 12.01 -4.60 -1.00
C ALA A 98 12.14 -5.71 -2.04
N ALA A 99 11.02 -6.10 -2.66
CA ALA A 99 10.97 -7.10 -3.71
C ALA A 99 11.76 -6.67 -4.95
N ILE A 100 11.57 -5.42 -5.41
CA ILE A 100 12.32 -4.86 -6.55
C ILE A 100 13.80 -4.68 -6.20
N ALA A 101 14.11 -4.10 -5.04
CA ALA A 101 15.47 -3.86 -4.60
C ALA A 101 16.22 -5.14 -4.18
N GLY A 102 15.53 -6.29 -4.11
CA GLY A 102 16.14 -7.56 -3.75
C GLY A 102 16.62 -7.66 -2.31
N SER A 103 16.11 -6.80 -1.40
CA SER A 103 16.52 -6.78 0.00
C SER A 103 15.70 -7.77 0.84
N THR A 104 16.24 -8.98 1.03
CA THR A 104 15.55 -10.07 1.76
C THR A 104 15.19 -9.68 3.19
N ARG A 105 16.09 -9.00 3.91
CA ARG A 105 15.83 -8.60 5.31
C ARG A 105 14.65 -7.61 5.39
N PHE A 106 14.65 -6.58 4.55
CA PHE A 106 13.59 -5.58 4.53
C PHE A 106 12.26 -6.17 4.03
N PHE A 107 12.33 -7.10 3.07
CA PHE A 107 11.18 -7.87 2.60
C PHE A 107 10.54 -8.67 3.74
N MET A 108 11.32 -9.44 4.50
CA MET A 108 10.78 -10.25 5.59
C MET A 108 10.22 -9.39 6.73
N GLN A 109 10.83 -8.24 7.01
CA GLN A 109 10.33 -7.31 8.04
C GLN A 109 8.98 -6.71 7.66
N THR A 110 8.83 -6.22 6.42
CA THR A 110 7.57 -5.65 5.93
C THR A 110 6.50 -6.72 5.74
N PHE A 111 6.88 -7.90 5.23
CA PHE A 111 5.99 -9.06 5.11
C PHE A 111 5.44 -9.50 6.46
N ALA A 112 6.30 -9.68 7.48
CA ALA A 112 5.88 -10.07 8.82
C ALA A 112 4.93 -9.05 9.45
N ALA A 113 5.16 -7.75 9.24
CA ALA A 113 4.27 -6.71 9.74
C ALA A 113 2.91 -6.70 9.06
N LEU A 114 2.86 -6.92 7.74
CA LEU A 114 1.60 -7.06 7.00
C LEU A 114 0.85 -8.31 7.43
N LEU A 115 1.56 -9.43 7.62
CA LEU A 115 0.98 -10.70 8.07
C LEU A 115 0.37 -10.55 9.46
N LEU A 116 1.09 -9.93 10.40
CA LEU A 116 0.58 -9.68 11.75
C LEU A 116 -0.62 -8.72 11.73
N SER A 117 -0.57 -7.64 10.95
CA SER A 117 -1.70 -6.70 10.83
C SER A 117 -2.93 -7.36 10.21
N SER A 118 -2.71 -8.18 9.18
CA SER A 118 -3.77 -8.96 8.53
C SER A 118 -4.37 -9.98 9.51
N PHE A 119 -3.53 -10.65 10.30
CA PHE A 119 -3.98 -11.57 11.33
C PHE A 119 -4.85 -10.87 12.39
N LEU A 120 -4.50 -9.66 12.83
CA LEU A 120 -5.31 -8.90 13.78
C LEU A 120 -6.70 -8.58 13.21
N ILE A 121 -6.77 -8.11 11.96
CA ILE A 121 -8.04 -7.79 11.29
C ILE A 121 -8.91 -9.03 11.09
N PHE A 122 -8.30 -10.13 10.63
CA PHE A 122 -8.96 -11.42 10.49
C PHE A 122 -9.49 -11.93 11.84
N LEU A 123 -8.67 -11.87 12.89
CA LEU A 123 -9.03 -12.31 14.24
C LEU A 123 -10.18 -11.48 14.81
N SER A 124 -10.19 -10.16 14.62
CA SER A 124 -11.32 -9.31 15.02
C SER A 124 -12.61 -9.70 14.31
N GLY A 125 -12.54 -9.96 12.99
CA GLY A 125 -13.68 -10.50 12.23
C GLY A 125 -14.16 -11.83 12.79
N LEU A 126 -13.22 -12.77 13.05
CA LEU A 126 -13.50 -14.08 13.62
C LEU A 126 -14.22 -13.99 14.96
N LEU A 127 -13.73 -13.13 15.87
CA LEU A 127 -14.36 -12.94 17.17
C LEU A 127 -15.77 -12.35 17.03
N ALA A 128 -15.96 -11.39 16.13
CA ALA A 128 -17.29 -10.81 15.85
C ALA A 128 -18.25 -11.87 15.26
N GLY A 129 -17.79 -12.67 14.30
CA GLY A 129 -18.58 -13.77 13.74
C GLY A 129 -18.90 -14.85 14.78
N PHE A 130 -17.95 -15.17 15.66
CA PHE A 130 -18.19 -16.12 16.75
C PHE A 130 -19.27 -15.60 17.71
N ALA A 131 -19.19 -14.31 18.07
CA ALA A 131 -20.21 -13.67 18.89
C ALA A 131 -21.60 -13.71 18.23
N SER A 132 -21.68 -13.56 16.91
CA SER A 132 -22.95 -13.53 16.17
C SER A 132 -23.76 -14.82 16.30
N ARG A 133 -23.12 -15.96 16.61
CA ARG A 133 -23.81 -17.25 16.83
C ARG A 133 -24.77 -17.25 18.02
N VAL A 134 -24.53 -16.38 18.99
CA VAL A 134 -25.34 -16.28 20.22
C VAL A 134 -26.60 -15.42 19.98
N PHE A 135 -26.57 -14.54 19.00
CA PHE A 135 -27.59 -13.51 18.80
C PHE A 135 -28.52 -13.83 17.63
N GLY A 136 -29.32 -14.90 17.72
CA GLY A 136 -30.44 -15.18 16.79
C GLY A 136 -30.08 -15.22 15.29
N PRO A 137 -31.09 -15.23 14.40
CA PRO A 137 -30.84 -15.13 12.97
C PRO A 137 -30.49 -13.68 12.60
N LEU A 138 -29.22 -13.43 12.29
CA LEU A 138 -28.71 -12.14 11.80
C LEU A 138 -28.58 -12.16 10.28
N ASN A 139 -28.76 -11.00 9.66
CA ASN A 139 -28.47 -10.82 8.24
C ASN A 139 -26.98 -10.52 8.05
N PHE A 140 -26.32 -11.21 7.13
CA PHE A 140 -24.88 -11.02 6.85
C PHE A 140 -24.63 -10.51 5.42
N ASN A 141 -25.56 -9.72 4.88
CA ASN A 141 -25.51 -9.23 3.50
C ASN A 141 -24.20 -8.50 3.18
N GLU A 142 -23.73 -7.64 4.08
CA GLU A 142 -22.45 -6.93 3.90
C GLU A 142 -21.27 -7.90 3.87
N ALA A 143 -21.27 -8.92 4.73
CA ALA A 143 -20.19 -9.93 4.73
C ALA A 143 -20.18 -10.73 3.41
N PHE A 144 -21.34 -11.02 2.83
CA PHE A 144 -21.45 -11.66 1.51
C PHE A 144 -21.03 -10.75 0.36
N ILE A 145 -21.38 -9.46 0.40
CA ILE A 145 -20.98 -8.50 -0.64
C ILE A 145 -19.45 -8.42 -0.69
N HIS A 146 -18.83 -8.24 0.47
CA HIS A 146 -17.39 -8.01 0.58
C HIS A 146 -16.55 -9.30 0.57
N SER A 147 -17.18 -10.49 0.55
CA SER A 147 -16.48 -11.77 0.34
C SER A 147 -16.45 -12.21 -1.12
N ARG A 148 -17.12 -11.48 -2.02
CA ARG A 148 -17.19 -11.80 -3.45
C ARG A 148 -16.32 -10.86 -4.27
N LEU A 149 -15.84 -11.36 -5.41
CA LEU A 149 -15.00 -10.59 -6.31
C LEU A 149 -15.86 -9.76 -7.25
N TRP A 150 -15.62 -8.44 -7.30
CA TRP A 150 -16.28 -7.55 -8.25
C TRP A 150 -15.28 -6.88 -9.19
N TRP A 151 -15.68 -6.69 -10.45
CA TRP A 151 -14.85 -6.02 -11.46
C TRP A 151 -14.49 -4.56 -11.12
N PRO A 152 -15.42 -3.73 -10.60
CA PRO A 152 -15.09 -2.38 -10.15
C PRO A 152 -13.98 -2.31 -9.09
N ASP A 153 -13.89 -3.30 -8.19
CA ASP A 153 -12.89 -3.35 -7.12
C ASP A 153 -11.48 -3.39 -7.69
N PHE A 154 -11.26 -4.10 -8.81
CA PHE A 154 -9.97 -4.08 -9.50
C PHE A 154 -9.60 -2.70 -10.04
N VAL A 155 -10.57 -1.92 -10.52
CA VAL A 155 -10.31 -0.55 -11.00
C VAL A 155 -9.93 0.35 -9.83
N THR A 156 -10.70 0.30 -8.74
CA THR A 156 -10.44 1.05 -7.52
C THR A 156 -9.07 0.69 -6.92
N LEU A 157 -8.77 -0.60 -6.81
CA LEU A 157 -7.50 -1.10 -6.32
C LEU A 157 -6.34 -0.67 -7.21
N THR A 158 -6.50 -0.69 -8.53
CA THR A 158 -5.46 -0.26 -9.47
C THR A 158 -5.11 1.21 -9.24
N ILE A 159 -6.12 2.08 -9.16
CA ILE A 159 -5.93 3.50 -8.90
C ILE A 159 -5.30 3.71 -7.52
N GLY A 160 -5.83 3.06 -6.48
CA GLY A 160 -5.31 3.14 -5.12
C GLY A 160 -3.85 2.72 -5.03
N ALA A 161 -3.50 1.56 -5.61
CA ALA A 161 -2.14 1.03 -5.64
C ALA A 161 -1.15 1.96 -6.34
N VAL A 162 -1.51 2.45 -7.52
CA VAL A 162 -0.65 3.35 -8.32
C VAL A 162 -0.44 4.68 -7.60
N VAL A 163 -1.53 5.31 -7.15
CA VAL A 163 -1.46 6.62 -6.48
C VAL A 163 -0.73 6.49 -5.14
N LEU A 164 -1.01 5.46 -4.34
CA LEU A 164 -0.33 5.24 -3.06
C LEU A 164 1.18 5.05 -3.26
N THR A 165 1.56 4.24 -4.24
CA THR A 165 2.97 4.01 -4.56
C THR A 165 3.66 5.30 -5.01
N ILE A 166 3.07 6.04 -5.96
CA ILE A 166 3.63 7.29 -6.46
C ILE A 166 3.74 8.34 -5.34
N SER A 167 2.69 8.52 -4.54
CA SER A 167 2.68 9.46 -3.42
C SER A 167 3.73 9.11 -2.36
N PHE A 168 3.88 7.82 -2.05
CA PHE A 168 4.90 7.35 -1.12
C PHE A 168 6.32 7.65 -1.64
N VAL A 169 6.59 7.35 -2.91
CA VAL A 169 7.89 7.63 -3.53
C VAL A 169 8.17 9.13 -3.65
N ARG A 170 7.16 9.96 -3.88
CA ARG A 170 7.28 11.43 -3.90
C ARG A 170 7.47 12.06 -2.52
N SER A 171 7.65 11.24 -1.49
CA SER A 171 7.72 11.59 -0.07
C SER A 171 6.57 12.49 0.41
N GLU A 172 5.36 12.30 -0.11
CA GLU A 172 4.17 12.98 0.42
C GLU A 172 3.97 12.56 1.88
N GLU A 173 3.73 13.50 2.79
CA GLU A 173 3.55 13.18 4.20
C GLU A 173 2.26 12.37 4.38
N ARG A 174 2.41 11.06 4.69
CA ARG A 174 1.32 10.10 4.95
C ARG A 174 0.16 10.16 3.92
N PRO A 175 0.27 9.48 2.77
CA PRO A 175 -0.79 9.44 1.76
C PRO A 175 -2.02 8.65 2.22
N TYR A 176 -2.84 9.27 3.08
CA TYR A 176 -3.99 8.63 3.71
C TYR A 176 -5.08 8.25 2.72
N LEU A 177 -5.47 9.14 1.80
CA LEU A 177 -6.57 8.86 0.86
C LEU A 177 -6.27 7.67 -0.06
N PRO A 178 -5.11 7.60 -0.75
CA PRO A 178 -4.77 6.42 -1.55
C PRO A 178 -4.62 5.15 -0.69
N SER A 179 -4.10 5.30 0.54
CA SER A 179 -4.00 4.19 1.47
C SER A 179 -5.36 3.66 1.92
N ALA A 180 -6.35 4.52 2.13
CA ALA A 180 -7.70 4.13 2.50
C ALA A 180 -8.38 3.34 1.37
N LEU A 181 -8.12 3.69 0.09
CA LEU A 181 -8.60 2.90 -1.05
C LEU A 181 -8.01 1.49 -1.06
N VAL A 182 -6.70 1.35 -0.85
CA VAL A 182 -6.07 0.02 -0.78
C VAL A 182 -6.54 -0.74 0.47
N ALA A 183 -6.72 -0.06 1.60
CA ALA A 183 -7.23 -0.66 2.83
C ALA A 183 -8.68 -1.14 2.69
N TYR A 184 -9.52 -0.41 1.96
CA TYR A 184 -10.88 -0.83 1.61
C TYR A 184 -10.86 -2.21 0.93
N GLU A 185 -10.05 -2.34 -0.11
CA GLU A 185 -9.97 -3.56 -0.93
C GLU A 185 -9.26 -4.72 -0.23
N PHE A 186 -8.37 -4.45 0.73
CA PHE A 186 -7.66 -5.50 1.46
C PHE A 186 -8.41 -5.94 2.71
N PHE A 187 -8.90 -5.00 3.50
CA PHE A 187 -9.36 -5.30 4.86
C PHE A 187 -10.81 -5.73 4.93
N LEU A 188 -11.66 -5.30 3.98
CA LEU A 188 -13.04 -5.78 3.91
C LEU A 188 -13.11 -7.30 3.64
N PRO A 189 -12.56 -7.84 2.53
CA PRO A 189 -12.61 -9.27 2.28
C PRO A 189 -11.88 -10.10 3.34
N LEU A 190 -10.79 -9.58 3.91
CA LEU A 190 -10.06 -10.25 4.98
C LEU A 190 -10.86 -10.34 6.29
N CYS A 191 -11.49 -9.24 6.69
CA CYS A 191 -12.31 -9.22 7.90
C CYS A 191 -13.60 -10.03 7.69
N ALA A 192 -14.21 -9.97 6.50
CA ALA A 192 -15.33 -10.82 6.11
C ALA A 192 -14.95 -12.30 6.15
N ALA A 193 -13.74 -12.66 5.71
CA ALA A 193 -13.24 -14.03 5.79
C ALA A 193 -13.18 -14.53 7.24
N GLY A 194 -12.61 -13.71 8.12
CA GLY A 194 -12.59 -13.97 9.56
C GLY A 194 -14.00 -14.12 10.11
N PHE A 195 -14.89 -13.18 9.79
CA PHE A 195 -16.28 -13.18 10.21
C PHE A 195 -17.05 -14.43 9.76
N GLY A 196 -16.88 -14.87 8.52
CA GLY A 196 -17.49 -16.10 8.00
C GLY A 196 -17.03 -17.35 8.74
N LEU A 197 -15.72 -17.43 9.05
CA LEU A 197 -15.17 -18.54 9.82
C LEU A 197 -15.72 -18.53 11.26
N GLY A 198 -15.77 -17.34 11.84
CA GLY A 198 -16.33 -17.07 13.16
C GLY A 198 -17.81 -17.43 13.24
N SER A 199 -18.63 -17.03 12.28
CA SER A 199 -20.09 -17.24 12.27
C SER A 199 -20.49 -18.67 11.88
N GLY A 200 -19.59 -19.41 11.22
CA GLY A 200 -19.84 -20.77 10.75
C GLY A 200 -20.51 -20.83 9.36
N VAL A 201 -20.65 -19.69 8.69
CA VAL A 201 -21.18 -19.62 7.32
C VAL A 201 -20.05 -19.96 6.34
N SER A 202 -20.08 -21.19 5.84
CA SER A 202 -19.01 -21.75 5.00
C SER A 202 -18.82 -21.03 3.66
N GLU A 203 -19.84 -20.35 3.17
CA GLU A 203 -19.78 -19.62 1.89
C GLU A 203 -18.89 -18.36 1.97
N ILE A 204 -18.78 -17.73 3.14
CA ILE A 204 -18.11 -16.43 3.27
C ILE A 204 -16.60 -16.59 3.44
N TRP A 205 -16.15 -17.51 4.30
CA TRP A 205 -14.75 -17.52 4.74
C TRP A 205 -13.71 -17.88 3.67
N PRO A 206 -13.91 -18.92 2.82
CA PRO A 206 -12.90 -19.26 1.83
C PRO A 206 -12.95 -18.27 0.67
N GLN A 207 -14.13 -17.75 0.33
CA GLN A 207 -14.30 -16.74 -0.72
C GLN A 207 -13.63 -15.44 -0.33
N GLY A 208 -13.92 -14.90 0.87
CA GLY A 208 -13.30 -13.67 1.35
C GLY A 208 -11.78 -13.77 1.44
N LEU A 209 -11.24 -14.93 1.85
CA LEU A 209 -9.79 -15.14 1.91
C LEU A 209 -9.17 -15.17 0.51
N LEU A 210 -9.80 -15.84 -0.46
CA LEU A 210 -9.35 -15.85 -1.85
C LEU A 210 -9.41 -14.45 -2.46
N VAL A 211 -10.48 -13.69 -2.21
CA VAL A 211 -10.64 -12.30 -2.64
C VAL A 211 -9.53 -11.42 -2.06
N PHE A 212 -9.25 -11.51 -0.75
CA PHE A 212 -8.15 -10.79 -0.12
C PHE A 212 -6.80 -11.10 -0.80
N LEU A 213 -6.50 -12.38 -1.02
CA LEU A 213 -5.26 -12.78 -1.67
C LEU A 213 -5.19 -12.23 -3.11
N ALA A 214 -6.29 -12.31 -3.86
CA ALA A 214 -6.38 -11.76 -5.22
C ALA A 214 -6.09 -10.25 -5.25
N HIS A 215 -6.69 -9.49 -4.32
CA HIS A 215 -6.47 -8.05 -4.18
C HIS A 215 -5.02 -7.75 -3.79
N VAL A 216 -4.44 -8.46 -2.81
CA VAL A 216 -3.03 -8.27 -2.43
C VAL A 216 -2.11 -8.52 -3.62
N ALA A 217 -2.35 -9.59 -4.38
CA ALA A 217 -1.56 -9.92 -5.55
C ALA A 217 -1.70 -8.89 -6.68
N TRP A 218 -2.93 -8.50 -7.03
CA TRP A 218 -3.21 -7.49 -8.06
C TRP A 218 -2.63 -6.12 -7.69
N GLY A 219 -2.86 -5.68 -6.46
CA GLY A 219 -2.33 -4.42 -5.96
C GLY A 219 -0.81 -4.43 -6.00
N THR A 220 -0.18 -5.52 -5.53
CA THR A 220 1.29 -5.62 -5.48
C THR A 220 1.90 -5.62 -6.89
N PHE A 221 1.24 -6.25 -7.86
CA PHE A 221 1.62 -6.15 -9.27
C PHE A 221 1.63 -4.70 -9.75
N PHE A 222 0.56 -3.93 -9.50
CA PHE A 222 0.50 -2.52 -9.90
C PHE A 222 1.44 -1.60 -9.11
N ALA A 223 1.71 -1.91 -7.84
CA ALA A 223 2.72 -1.21 -7.07
C ALA A 223 4.12 -1.41 -7.67
N ILE A 224 4.48 -2.66 -7.99
CA ILE A 224 5.75 -2.99 -8.64
C ILE A 224 5.86 -2.35 -10.02
N LEU A 225 4.78 -2.41 -10.83
CA LEU A 225 4.72 -1.78 -12.14
C LEU A 225 4.91 -0.26 -12.04
N SER A 226 4.28 0.37 -11.05
CA SER A 226 4.46 1.80 -10.78
C SER A 226 5.91 2.13 -10.42
N LEU A 227 6.54 1.35 -9.53
CA LEU A 227 7.94 1.50 -9.16
C LEU A 227 8.89 1.34 -10.37
N PHE A 228 8.59 0.40 -11.27
CA PHE A 228 9.33 0.21 -12.52
C PHE A 228 9.30 1.47 -13.39
N PHE A 229 8.13 2.08 -13.60
CA PHE A 229 8.01 3.35 -14.34
C PHE A 229 8.69 4.52 -13.63
N LEU A 230 8.82 4.45 -12.30
CA LEU A 230 9.58 5.38 -11.48
C LEU A 230 11.10 5.09 -11.46
N ARG A 231 11.59 4.21 -12.35
CA ARG A 231 13.01 3.84 -12.54
C ARG A 231 13.62 3.04 -11.37
N PHE A 232 12.80 2.39 -10.56
CA PHE A 232 13.25 1.31 -9.68
C PHE A 232 13.26 0.01 -10.47
N TYR A 233 14.42 -0.39 -10.96
CA TYR A 233 14.58 -1.63 -11.73
C TYR A 233 14.84 -2.82 -10.81
N PRO A 234 14.27 -4.00 -11.10
CA PRO A 234 14.53 -5.21 -10.33
C PRO A 234 16.01 -5.57 -10.44
N VAL A 235 16.71 -5.57 -9.30
CA VAL A 235 18.14 -5.91 -9.23
C VAL A 235 18.37 -7.41 -9.08
N ASN A 236 17.38 -8.16 -8.58
CA ASN A 236 17.47 -9.60 -8.31
C ASN A 236 16.27 -10.38 -8.89
N PHE A 237 16.46 -11.69 -9.06
CA PHE A 237 15.43 -12.64 -9.51
C PHE A 237 14.17 -12.65 -8.61
N ASN A 238 14.31 -12.25 -7.34
CA ASN A 238 13.21 -12.20 -6.36
C ASN A 238 12.08 -11.23 -6.74
N GLY A 239 12.39 -10.12 -7.43
CA GLY A 239 11.35 -9.20 -7.91
C GLY A 239 10.50 -9.84 -9.01
N ILE A 240 11.14 -10.63 -9.89
CA ILE A 240 10.48 -11.36 -10.98
C ILE A 240 9.62 -12.48 -10.41
N THR A 241 10.14 -13.27 -9.46
CA THR A 241 9.37 -14.37 -8.85
C THR A 241 8.13 -13.88 -8.13
N LEU A 242 8.21 -12.77 -7.39
CA LEU A 242 7.06 -12.22 -6.69
C LEU A 242 6.00 -11.67 -7.65
N THR A 243 6.42 -11.05 -8.75
CA THR A 243 5.53 -10.59 -9.81
C THR A 243 4.81 -11.78 -10.46
N SER A 244 5.54 -12.86 -10.77
CA SER A 244 4.98 -14.09 -11.34
C SER A 244 4.01 -14.80 -10.38
N ILE A 245 4.36 -14.91 -9.09
CA ILE A 245 3.48 -15.50 -8.07
C ILE A 245 2.18 -14.68 -7.94
N SER A 246 2.30 -13.35 -7.94
CA SER A 246 1.13 -12.47 -7.87
C SER A 246 0.20 -12.71 -9.07
N LEU A 247 0.75 -12.80 -10.29
CA LEU A 247 -0.03 -13.04 -11.49
C LEU A 247 -0.73 -14.41 -11.47
N ILE A 248 -0.03 -15.48 -11.05
CA ILE A 248 -0.61 -16.83 -10.92
C ILE A 248 -1.75 -16.82 -9.90
N LEU A 249 -1.56 -16.14 -8.77
CA LEU A 249 -2.57 -16.08 -7.71
C LEU A 249 -3.82 -15.35 -8.20
N VAL A 250 -3.67 -14.23 -8.91
CA VAL A 250 -4.80 -13.51 -9.50
C VAL A 250 -5.54 -14.39 -10.49
N ILE A 251 -4.84 -15.06 -11.42
CA ILE A 251 -5.46 -15.94 -12.41
C ILE A 251 -6.25 -17.05 -11.70
N THR A 252 -5.64 -17.69 -10.70
CA THR A 252 -6.27 -18.74 -9.91
C THR A 252 -7.52 -18.24 -9.21
N ALA A 253 -7.46 -17.07 -8.57
CA ALA A 253 -8.61 -16.49 -7.89
C ALA A 253 -9.75 -16.16 -8.86
N ILE A 254 -9.45 -15.57 -10.02
CA ILE A 254 -10.44 -15.30 -11.07
C ILE A 254 -11.10 -16.62 -11.49
N THR A 255 -10.33 -17.65 -11.83
CA THR A 255 -10.89 -18.94 -12.27
C THR A 255 -11.76 -19.66 -11.25
N ILE A 256 -11.55 -19.41 -9.95
CA ILE A 256 -12.33 -20.05 -8.87
C ILE A 256 -13.56 -19.22 -8.51
N LEU A 257 -13.50 -17.89 -8.65
CA LEU A 257 -14.51 -16.95 -8.18
C LEU A 257 -15.46 -16.45 -9.28
N THR A 258 -15.17 -16.71 -10.56
CA THR A 258 -16.06 -16.44 -11.72
C THR A 258 -16.68 -17.70 -12.27
#